data_AF-A0A970Y7Z0-F1
#
_entry.id   AF-A0A970Y7Z0-F1
#
_cell.length_a   1.000
_cell.length_b   1.000
_cell.length_c   1.000
_cell.angle_alpha   90.00
_cell.angle_beta   90.00
_cell.angle_gamma   90.00
#
_symmetry.space_group_name_H-M   'P 1'
#
loop_
_entity.id
_entity.type
_entity.pdbx_description
1 polymer ?
#
loop_
_entity_poly.entity_id
_entity_poly.type
_entity_poly.pdbx_seq_one_letter_code
_entity_poly.pdbx_strand_id
1 'polypeptide(L)'
;MFPRDFFVDYWNPSIRNEVFVAMPFAAQFTDTWERAIKPAVEDCGLGAFRVDTKAVSDSILVDILDGIAHCRLILCDVSPVSSVPARSVLTRLSSSHHQPRYPNGNVMYELGLAHAARQAEEVILVRNQTDDALLFDVSGVRVHHYEDDPEEARATIAGLIREALRSVEQMRGLQIRKAQQALTLTDLKLIRRWWPHPFTMWAKDPDGELTHIPNELNEASADLQRLGILRVGSMPTNRACAVNMVWTEFGNVLVRSLPASLLAGRIDPAEKARANAAAAEAQ
;
A
#
# COMPACT_ATOMS: atom_id res chain seq x y z
N MET A 1 9.44 8.75 -16.50
CA MET A 1 8.42 9.32 -15.61
C MET A 1 9.08 9.64 -14.28
N PHE A 2 8.83 10.80 -13.67
CA PHE A 2 9.35 11.07 -12.33
C PHE A 2 8.52 10.32 -11.27
N PRO A 3 9.12 9.85 -10.16
CA PRO A 3 8.38 9.15 -9.10
C PRO A 3 7.17 9.92 -8.56
N ARG A 4 7.31 11.25 -8.44
CA ARG A 4 6.21 12.13 -8.02
C ARG A 4 4.99 11.99 -8.92
N ASP A 5 5.19 12.04 -10.23
CA ASP A 5 4.09 11.98 -11.19
C ASP A 5 3.42 10.60 -11.14
N PHE A 6 4.22 9.53 -10.99
CA PHE A 6 3.68 8.18 -10.83
C PHE A 6 2.78 8.06 -9.61
N PHE A 7 3.26 8.48 -8.43
CA PHE A 7 2.51 8.32 -7.18
C PHE A 7 1.27 9.24 -7.11
N VAL A 8 1.22 10.31 -7.89
CA VAL A 8 0.04 11.18 -7.98
C VAL A 8 -0.99 10.61 -8.95
N ASP A 9 -0.56 10.18 -10.13
CA ASP A 9 -1.48 9.85 -11.23
C ASP A 9 -1.85 8.37 -11.30
N TYR A 10 -0.98 7.47 -10.82
CA TYR A 10 -1.09 6.02 -11.02
C TYR A 10 -1.20 5.22 -9.72
N TRP A 11 -1.13 5.87 -8.56
CA TRP A 11 -1.34 5.18 -7.28
C TRP A 11 -2.79 4.73 -7.13
N ASN A 12 -2.99 3.42 -7.10
CA ASN A 12 -4.27 2.79 -6.83
C ASN A 12 -4.29 2.23 -5.39
N PRO A 13 -5.40 2.40 -4.63
CA PRO A 13 -5.50 1.83 -3.28
C PRO A 13 -5.42 0.29 -3.22
N SER A 14 -5.57 -0.42 -4.34
CA SER A 14 -5.53 -1.88 -4.37
C SER A 14 -4.12 -2.40 -4.12
N ILE A 15 -3.93 -3.10 -3.01
CA ILE A 15 -2.65 -3.71 -2.64
C ILE A 15 -2.62 -5.20 -3.02
N ARG A 16 -1.66 -5.59 -3.86
CA ARG A 16 -1.40 -6.98 -4.27
C ARG A 16 -0.83 -7.79 -3.13
N ASN A 17 -1.13 -9.09 -3.10
CA ASN A 17 -0.52 -10.04 -2.15
C ASN A 17 0.88 -10.45 -2.63
N GLU A 18 1.75 -9.46 -2.78
CA GLU A 18 3.12 -9.60 -3.27
C GLU A 18 4.08 -8.84 -2.34
N VAL A 19 5.34 -9.26 -2.33
CA VAL A 19 6.45 -8.56 -1.70
C VAL A 19 7.33 -8.00 -2.80
N PHE A 20 7.46 -6.69 -2.87
CA PHE A 20 8.46 -6.06 -3.74
C PHE A 20 9.84 -6.29 -3.13
N VAL A 21 10.75 -6.87 -3.90
CA VAL A 21 12.11 -7.19 -3.45
C VAL A 21 13.10 -6.30 -4.18
N ALA A 22 13.77 -5.44 -3.42
CA ALA A 22 14.90 -4.65 -3.85
C ALA A 22 16.18 -5.34 -3.36
N MET A 23 16.99 -5.91 -4.25
CA MET A 23 18.23 -6.58 -3.87
C MET A 23 19.32 -6.44 -4.94
N PRO A 24 20.61 -6.62 -4.59
CA PRO A 24 21.67 -6.56 -5.58
C PRO A 24 21.60 -7.71 -6.61
N PHE A 25 21.83 -7.39 -7.88
CA PHE A 25 21.85 -8.35 -8.99
C PHE A 25 23.18 -9.09 -9.18
N ALA A 26 24.18 -8.85 -8.32
CA ALA A 26 25.48 -9.49 -8.47
C ALA A 26 25.34 -11.01 -8.29
N ALA A 27 26.11 -11.80 -9.06
CA ALA A 27 26.01 -13.26 -9.09
C ALA A 27 26.10 -13.91 -7.69
N GLN A 28 26.83 -13.28 -6.77
CA GLN A 28 26.95 -13.69 -5.36
C GLN A 28 25.62 -13.77 -4.60
N PHE A 29 24.57 -13.08 -5.06
CA PHE A 29 23.23 -13.08 -4.42
C PHE A 29 22.23 -13.99 -5.13
N THR A 30 22.66 -14.76 -6.14
CA THR A 30 21.76 -15.67 -6.88
C THR A 30 21.17 -16.73 -5.97
N ASP A 31 22.01 -17.36 -5.15
CA ASP A 31 21.57 -18.39 -4.18
C ASP A 31 20.66 -17.78 -3.10
N THR A 32 21.02 -16.62 -2.56
CA THR A 32 20.18 -15.87 -1.62
C THR A 32 18.79 -15.59 -2.20
N TRP A 33 18.71 -15.23 -3.48
CA TRP A 33 17.43 -15.02 -4.14
C TRP A 33 16.65 -16.32 -4.33
N GLU A 34 17.20 -17.28 -5.07
CA GLU A 34 16.47 -18.47 -5.53
C GLU A 34 16.17 -19.46 -4.40
N ARG A 35 17.02 -19.50 -3.37
CA ARG A 35 16.93 -20.50 -2.29
C ARG A 35 16.46 -19.92 -0.96
N ALA A 36 16.60 -18.61 -0.74
CA ALA A 36 16.20 -17.96 0.50
C ALA A 36 15.04 -16.97 0.35
N ILE A 37 15.26 -15.80 -0.26
CA ILE A 37 14.29 -14.69 -0.28
C ILE A 37 12.98 -15.09 -0.98
N LYS A 38 13.06 -15.56 -2.23
CA LYS A 38 11.86 -15.91 -3.00
C LYS A 38 11.07 -17.05 -2.34
N PRO A 39 11.69 -18.18 -1.94
CA PRO A 39 10.98 -19.22 -1.20
C PRO A 39 10.41 -18.75 0.15
N ALA A 40 11.09 -17.85 0.87
CA ALA A 40 10.58 -17.31 2.13
C ALA A 40 9.30 -16.48 1.96
N VAL A 41 9.22 -15.71 0.86
CA VAL A 41 8.02 -14.96 0.48
C VAL A 41 6.87 -15.93 0.15
N GLU A 42 7.17 -16.96 -0.65
CA GLU A 42 6.19 -17.98 -1.04
C GLU A 42 5.67 -18.79 0.16
N ASP A 43 6.54 -19.11 1.13
CA ASP A 43 6.18 -19.76 2.41
C ASP A 43 5.22 -18.93 3.28
N CYS A 44 5.13 -17.63 3.01
CA CYS A 44 4.20 -16.72 3.66
C CYS A 44 2.90 -16.54 2.88
N GLY A 45 2.72 -17.26 1.76
CA GLY A 45 1.53 -17.19 0.91
C GLY A 45 1.46 -15.93 0.05
N LEU A 46 2.61 -15.29 -0.22
CA LEU A 46 2.73 -14.08 -1.03
C LEU A 46 3.51 -14.38 -2.32
N GLY A 47 3.31 -13.56 -3.35
CA GLY A 47 4.16 -13.59 -4.55
C GLY A 47 5.43 -12.76 -4.37
N ALA A 48 6.58 -13.24 -4.83
CA ALA A 48 7.81 -12.45 -4.85
C ALA A 48 7.88 -11.62 -6.14
N PHE A 49 7.94 -10.30 -6.01
CA PHE A 49 8.06 -9.37 -7.14
C PHE A 49 9.43 -8.71 -7.11
N ARG A 50 10.36 -9.21 -7.94
CA ARG A 50 11.68 -8.62 -8.18
C ARG A 50 11.73 -8.13 -9.62
N VAL A 51 12.19 -6.89 -9.83
CA VAL A 51 12.20 -6.27 -11.15
C VAL A 51 13.42 -6.78 -11.91
N ASP A 52 13.28 -7.97 -12.45
CA ASP A 52 14.28 -8.58 -13.31
C ASP A 52 13.56 -9.16 -14.50
N THR A 53 14.05 -8.80 -15.68
CA THR A 53 13.84 -9.62 -16.89
C THR A 53 12.43 -9.55 -17.50
N LYS A 54 11.94 -8.37 -17.89
CA LYS A 54 11.01 -8.29 -19.05
C LYS A 54 11.36 -7.14 -19.98
N ALA A 55 11.69 -7.49 -21.23
CA ALA A 55 11.73 -6.60 -22.39
C ALA A 55 10.32 -6.12 -22.83
N VAL A 56 9.33 -6.15 -21.93
CA VAL A 56 7.90 -5.99 -22.23
C VAL A 56 7.31 -4.76 -21.54
N SER A 57 8.01 -4.15 -20.57
CA SER A 57 7.63 -2.83 -20.04
C SER A 57 8.55 -1.76 -20.64
N ASP A 58 7.98 -0.67 -21.12
CA ASP A 58 8.73 0.44 -21.73
C ASP A 58 9.56 1.24 -20.69
N SER A 59 9.55 0.86 -19.41
CA SER A 59 10.38 1.49 -18.37
C SER A 59 10.49 0.65 -17.08
N ILE A 60 11.69 0.12 -16.79
CA ILE A 60 12.06 -0.52 -15.50
C ILE A 60 11.66 0.35 -14.30
N LEU A 61 11.77 1.67 -14.44
CA LEU A 61 11.41 2.61 -13.37
C LEU A 61 9.91 2.55 -13.03
N VAL A 62 9.05 2.35 -14.04
CA VAL A 62 7.60 2.20 -13.80
C VAL A 62 7.31 0.93 -13.01
N ASP A 63 7.98 -0.18 -13.34
CA ASP A 63 7.81 -1.44 -12.61
C ASP A 63 8.30 -1.34 -11.16
N ILE A 64 9.40 -0.63 -10.91
CA ILE A 64 9.88 -0.33 -9.55
C ILE A 64 8.83 0.48 -8.78
N LEU A 65 8.34 1.57 -9.37
CA LEU A 65 7.37 2.45 -8.73
C LEU A 65 6.04 1.73 -8.47
N ASP A 66 5.60 0.88 -9.41
CA ASP A 66 4.43 0.01 -9.26
C ASP A 66 4.61 -1.04 -8.16
N GLY A 67 5.80 -1.65 -8.06
CA GLY A 67 6.17 -2.54 -6.98
C GLY A 67 6.05 -1.87 -5.62
N ILE A 68 6.66 -0.70 -5.46
CA ILE A 68 6.63 0.10 -4.23
C ILE A 68 5.20 0.54 -3.88
N ALA A 69 4.43 1.02 -4.86
CA ALA A 69 3.07 1.52 -4.62
C ALA A 69 2.07 0.40 -4.28
N HIS A 70 2.19 -0.76 -4.93
CA HIS A 70 1.09 -1.74 -4.94
C HIS A 70 1.42 -3.09 -4.32
N CYS A 71 2.67 -3.38 -3.92
CA CYS A 71 2.96 -4.58 -3.12
C CYS A 71 2.52 -4.41 -1.67
N ARG A 72 2.27 -5.55 -1.00
CA ARG A 72 1.85 -5.57 0.41
C ARG A 72 2.99 -5.21 1.35
N LEU A 73 4.18 -5.69 1.03
CA LEU A 73 5.40 -5.39 1.77
C LEU A 73 6.52 -5.07 0.77
N ILE A 74 7.54 -4.40 1.28
CA ILE A 74 8.79 -4.12 0.59
C ILE A 74 9.91 -4.78 1.39
N LEU A 75 10.74 -5.58 0.74
CA LEU A 75 11.93 -6.17 1.32
C LEU A 75 13.15 -5.63 0.58
N CYS A 76 14.03 -4.95 1.31
CA CYS A 76 15.26 -4.38 0.78
C CYS A 76 16.47 -5.12 1.35
N ASP A 77 17.20 -5.82 0.50
CA ASP A 77 18.50 -6.41 0.86
C ASP A 77 19.61 -5.38 0.64
N VAL A 78 20.06 -4.77 1.73
CA VAL A 78 21.09 -3.73 1.73
C VAL A 78 22.51 -4.30 1.85
N SER A 79 22.69 -5.59 1.58
CA SER A 79 23.99 -6.25 1.61
C SER A 79 24.99 -5.58 0.65
N PRO A 80 26.23 -5.38 1.10
CA PRO A 80 27.24 -4.71 0.30
C PRO A 80 27.72 -5.63 -0.82
N VAL A 81 28.01 -5.04 -1.98
CA VAL A 81 28.39 -5.74 -3.19
C VAL A 81 29.91 -5.69 -3.33
N SER A 82 30.53 -6.83 -3.64
CA SER A 82 31.98 -6.95 -3.82
C SER A 82 32.45 -6.60 -5.23
N SER A 83 31.57 -6.74 -6.23
CA SER A 83 31.90 -6.44 -7.62
C SER A 83 31.90 -4.94 -7.86
N VAL A 84 33.06 -4.31 -8.00
CA VAL A 84 33.16 -2.90 -8.45
C VAL A 84 32.53 -2.78 -9.85
N PRO A 85 31.69 -1.76 -10.15
CA PRO A 85 31.12 -1.61 -11.48
C PRO A 85 32.26 -1.51 -12.50
N ALA A 86 32.15 -2.20 -13.64
CA ALA A 86 33.24 -2.30 -14.62
C ALA A 86 33.79 -0.94 -15.11
N ARG A 87 33.04 0.15 -14.91
CA ARG A 87 33.40 1.53 -15.27
C ARG A 87 33.90 2.40 -14.11
N SER A 88 33.96 1.89 -12.88
CA SER A 88 34.41 2.68 -11.73
C SER A 88 35.91 2.99 -11.80
N VAL A 89 36.28 4.21 -11.40
CA VAL A 89 37.68 4.62 -11.23
C VAL A 89 38.38 3.73 -10.19
N LEU A 90 37.65 3.22 -9.20
CA LEU A 90 38.17 2.32 -8.17
C LEU A 90 38.65 0.99 -8.73
N THR A 91 38.05 0.49 -9.83
CA THR A 91 38.49 -0.73 -10.51
C THR A 91 39.93 -0.61 -11.03
N ARG A 92 40.39 0.61 -11.35
CA ARG A 92 41.74 0.89 -11.84
C ARG A 92 42.76 1.14 -10.73
N LEU A 93 42.32 1.32 -9.49
CA LEU A 93 43.15 1.69 -8.34
C LEU A 93 43.27 0.59 -7.27
N SER A 94 42.46 -0.47 -7.37
CA SER A 94 42.48 -1.57 -6.41
C SER A 94 43.63 -2.54 -6.72
N SER A 95 44.80 -2.26 -6.13
CA SER A 95 45.98 -3.13 -6.14
C SER A 95 46.11 -3.99 -4.88
N SER A 96 45.14 -3.94 -3.96
CA SER A 96 45.18 -4.64 -2.66
C SER A 96 44.39 -5.96 -2.68
N HIS A 97 44.83 -6.93 -1.88
CA HIS A 97 44.22 -8.26 -1.69
C HIS A 97 42.84 -8.23 -0.96
N HIS A 98 42.19 -7.07 -0.87
CA HIS A 98 40.85 -6.91 -0.31
C HIS A 98 40.06 -5.94 -1.19
N GLN A 99 39.13 -6.48 -1.99
CA GLN A 99 38.24 -5.64 -2.78
C GLN A 99 37.29 -4.87 -1.84
N PRO A 100 37.20 -3.54 -1.97
CA PRO A 100 36.26 -2.76 -1.18
C PRO A 100 34.83 -3.13 -1.58
N ARG A 101 34.02 -3.53 -0.59
CA ARG A 101 32.59 -3.76 -0.76
C ARG A 101 31.85 -2.43 -0.57
N TYR A 102 30.75 -2.24 -1.29
CA TYR A 102 30.00 -0.98 -1.24
C TYR A 102 28.49 -1.22 -1.31
N PRO A 103 27.66 -0.32 -0.76
CA PRO A 103 26.21 -0.42 -0.86
C PRO A 103 25.73 -0.36 -2.31
N ASN A 104 24.74 -1.18 -2.68
CA ASN A 104 24.19 -1.14 -4.03
C ASN A 104 23.37 0.15 -4.25
N GLY A 105 23.81 1.01 -5.17
CA GLY A 105 23.15 2.29 -5.44
C GLY A 105 21.71 2.18 -5.93
N ASN A 106 21.35 1.12 -6.67
CA ASN A 106 19.98 0.91 -7.14
C ASN A 106 19.06 0.54 -5.96
N VAL A 107 19.52 -0.39 -5.10
CA VAL A 107 18.77 -0.76 -3.90
C VAL A 107 18.59 0.44 -2.98
N MET A 108 19.61 1.29 -2.82
CA MET A 108 19.51 2.51 -2.01
C MET A 108 18.50 3.52 -2.58
N TYR A 109 18.43 3.63 -3.92
CA TYR A 109 17.44 4.46 -4.59
C TYR A 109 16.01 3.93 -4.35
N GLU A 110 15.80 2.64 -4.53
CA GLU A 110 14.52 1.96 -4.29
C GLU A 110 14.08 2.08 -2.82
N LEU A 111 15.02 1.90 -1.88
CA LEU A 111 14.80 2.08 -0.44
C LEU A 111 14.39 3.52 -0.11
N GLY A 112 15.07 4.52 -0.68
CA GLY A 112 14.72 5.93 -0.49
C GLY A 112 13.31 6.26 -0.97
N LEU A 113 12.90 5.70 -2.12
CA LEU A 113 11.54 5.84 -2.63
C LEU A 113 10.53 5.13 -1.72
N ALA A 114 10.85 3.92 -1.25
CA ALA A 114 10.00 3.17 -0.33
C ALA A 114 9.78 3.94 0.99
N HIS A 115 10.83 4.49 1.60
CA HIS A 115 10.74 5.30 2.82
C HIS A 115 9.91 6.57 2.64
N ALA A 116 9.92 7.17 1.45
CA ALA A 116 9.11 8.35 1.16
C ALA A 116 7.63 8.01 0.95
N ALA A 117 7.33 6.81 0.42
CA ALA A 117 6.00 6.44 -0.05
C ALA A 117 5.21 5.55 0.93
N ARG A 118 5.87 4.75 1.78
CA ARG A 118 5.24 3.67 2.56
C ARG A 118 5.35 3.87 4.07
N GLN A 119 4.55 3.12 4.81
CA GLN A 119 4.65 3.08 6.27
C GLN A 119 5.85 2.23 6.69
N ALA A 120 6.44 2.55 7.85
CA ALA A 120 7.64 1.87 8.34
C ALA A 120 7.42 0.36 8.53
N GLU A 121 6.21 -0.05 8.95
CA GLU A 121 5.83 -1.44 9.17
C GLU A 121 5.73 -2.25 7.88
N GLU A 122 5.67 -1.59 6.72
CA GLU A 122 5.57 -2.22 5.40
C GLU A 122 6.94 -2.44 4.76
N VAL A 123 8.02 -1.87 5.32
CA VAL A 123 9.37 -1.90 4.75
C VAL A 123 10.30 -2.70 5.66
N ILE A 124 10.84 -3.80 5.14
CA ILE A 124 11.75 -4.70 5.83
C ILE A 124 13.14 -4.52 5.24
N LEU A 125 14.12 -4.19 6.09
CA LEU A 125 15.52 -4.13 5.66
C LEU A 125 16.23 -5.38 6.16
N VAL A 126 16.88 -6.07 5.24
CA VAL A 126 17.69 -7.25 5.55
C VAL A 126 19.12 -7.06 5.04
N ARG A 127 20.05 -7.77 5.67
CA ARG A 127 21.47 -7.71 5.31
C ARG A 127 22.16 -9.02 5.69
N ASN A 128 23.10 -9.47 4.87
CA ASN A 128 23.97 -10.56 5.26
C ASN A 128 24.83 -10.16 6.48
N GLN A 129 25.44 -11.15 7.13
CA GLN A 129 26.37 -10.89 8.22
C GLN A 129 27.66 -10.26 7.67
N THR A 130 27.87 -8.99 7.98
CA THR A 130 29.07 -8.25 7.59
C THR A 130 29.35 -7.11 8.57
N ASP A 131 30.63 -6.84 8.79
CA ASP A 131 31.12 -5.73 9.62
C ASP A 131 31.15 -4.39 8.86
N ASP A 132 30.80 -4.37 7.57
CA ASP A 132 30.80 -3.14 6.79
C ASP A 132 29.78 -2.14 7.37
N ALA A 133 30.15 -0.86 7.47
CA ALA A 133 29.24 0.16 8.00
C ALA A 133 28.03 0.38 7.07
N LEU A 134 26.86 0.65 7.67
CA LEU A 134 25.70 1.18 6.94
C LEU A 134 25.92 2.64 6.56
N LEU A 135 25.24 3.11 5.51
CA LEU A 135 25.17 4.54 5.19
C LEU A 135 24.49 5.31 6.33
N PHE A 136 24.90 6.56 6.53
CA PHE A 136 24.40 7.37 7.64
C PHE A 136 22.88 7.59 7.58
N ASP A 137 22.29 7.68 6.39
CA ASP A 137 20.84 7.83 6.20
C ASP A 137 20.04 6.57 6.60
N VAL A 138 20.68 5.39 6.60
CA VAL A 138 20.03 4.09 6.86
C VAL A 138 20.38 3.54 8.25
N SER A 139 21.45 4.05 8.89
CA SER A 139 21.94 3.53 10.17
C SER A 139 20.95 3.69 11.34
N GLY A 140 19.98 4.61 11.24
CA GLY A 140 18.91 4.80 12.23
C GLY A 140 17.69 3.90 12.00
N VAL A 141 17.63 3.15 10.90
CA VAL A 141 16.53 2.24 10.57
C VAL A 141 16.86 0.83 11.04
N ARG A 142 15.86 0.07 11.47
CA ARG A 142 16.05 -1.32 11.89
C ARG A 142 16.43 -2.17 10.67
N VAL A 143 17.62 -2.76 10.72
CA VAL A 143 18.11 -3.72 9.72
C VAL A 143 18.25 -5.08 10.40
N HIS A 144 17.70 -6.11 9.77
CA HIS A 144 17.78 -7.48 10.26
C HIS A 144 18.90 -8.23 9.55
N HIS A 145 19.63 -9.05 10.29
CA HIS A 145 20.69 -9.88 9.73
C HIS A 145 20.17 -11.26 9.33
N TYR A 146 20.70 -11.80 8.24
CA TYR A 146 20.51 -13.19 7.83
C TYR A 146 21.87 -13.87 7.59
N GLU A 147 21.88 -15.19 7.72
CA GLU A 147 23.06 -16.05 7.58
C GLU A 147 23.41 -16.32 6.11
N ASP A 148 24.67 -16.63 5.80
CA ASP A 148 25.05 -16.99 4.43
C ASP A 148 24.44 -18.35 3.99
N ASP A 149 24.07 -19.21 4.95
CA ASP A 149 23.35 -20.45 4.65
C ASP A 149 21.92 -20.14 4.15
N PRO A 150 21.52 -20.62 2.95
CA PRO A 150 20.22 -20.28 2.38
C PRO A 150 19.02 -20.81 3.16
N GLU A 151 19.12 -21.95 3.86
CA GLU A 151 18.00 -22.49 4.62
C GLU A 151 17.76 -21.67 5.89
N GLU A 152 18.82 -21.30 6.59
CA GLU A 152 18.76 -20.42 7.76
C GLU A 152 18.30 -19.00 7.38
N ALA A 153 18.80 -18.47 6.26
CA ALA A 153 18.35 -17.20 5.71
C ALA A 153 16.86 -17.23 5.37
N ARG A 154 16.39 -18.29 4.69
CA ARG A 154 14.96 -18.47 4.37
C ARG A 154 14.10 -18.44 5.61
N ALA A 155 14.47 -19.21 6.64
CA ALA A 155 13.71 -19.29 7.89
C ALA A 155 13.63 -17.93 8.59
N THR A 156 14.76 -17.22 8.64
CA THR A 156 14.86 -15.87 9.23
C THR A 156 13.97 -14.89 8.47
N ILE A 157 14.11 -14.81 7.14
CA ILE A 157 13.36 -13.87 6.29
C ILE A 157 11.86 -14.16 6.35
N ALA A 158 11.45 -15.43 6.30
CA ALA A 158 10.04 -15.80 6.45
C ALA A 158 9.48 -15.41 7.82
N GLY A 159 10.29 -15.51 8.88
CA GLY A 159 9.94 -15.00 10.22
C GLY A 159 9.66 -13.49 10.20
N LEU A 160 10.55 -12.71 9.58
CA LEU A 160 10.43 -11.26 9.46
C LEU A 160 9.21 -10.84 8.65
N ILE A 161 8.93 -11.51 7.53
CA ILE A 161 7.73 -11.24 6.70
C ILE A 161 6.47 -11.47 7.52
N ARG A 162 6.37 -12.59 8.26
CA ARG A 162 5.21 -12.86 9.12
C ARG A 162 5.06 -11.83 10.24
N GLU A 163 6.17 -11.35 10.80
CA GLU A 163 6.14 -10.30 11.81
C GLU A 163 5.64 -8.98 11.23
N ALA A 164 6.18 -8.55 10.08
CA ALA A 164 5.75 -7.34 9.39
C ALA A 164 4.26 -7.38 9.04
N LEU A 165 3.77 -8.51 8.49
CA LEU A 165 2.33 -8.69 8.22
C LEU A 165 1.47 -8.51 9.47
N ARG A 166 1.91 -9.04 10.62
CA ARG A 166 1.20 -8.85 11.89
C ARG A 166 1.25 -7.39 12.33
N SER A 167 2.38 -6.71 12.21
CA SER A 167 2.53 -5.30 12.56
C SER A 167 1.64 -4.40 11.69
N VAL A 168 1.58 -4.66 10.38
CA VAL A 168 0.68 -3.95 9.45
C VAL A 168 -0.78 -4.13 9.86
N GLU A 169 -1.20 -5.35 10.18
CA GLU A 169 -2.58 -5.61 10.61
C GLU A 169 -2.90 -4.94 11.97
N GLN A 170 -1.95 -4.95 12.91
CA GLN A 170 -2.10 -4.25 14.19
C GLN A 170 -2.25 -2.74 13.99
N MET A 171 -1.43 -2.15 13.11
CA MET A 171 -1.51 -0.73 12.76
C MET A 171 -2.83 -0.39 12.08
N ARG A 172 -3.30 -1.24 11.15
CA ARG A 172 -4.63 -1.10 10.54
C ARG A 172 -5.74 -1.15 11.60
N GLY A 173 -5.67 -2.09 12.54
CA GLY A 173 -6.61 -2.19 13.66
C GLY A 173 -6.59 -0.96 14.58
N LEU A 174 -5.43 -0.35 14.80
CA LEU A 174 -5.32 0.92 15.53
C LEU A 174 -5.93 2.10 14.75
N GLN A 175 -5.71 2.18 13.44
CA GLN A 175 -6.31 3.18 12.57
C GLN A 175 -7.83 3.06 12.55
N ILE A 176 -8.37 1.84 12.43
CA ILE A 176 -9.82 1.58 12.50
C ILE A 176 -10.38 2.08 13.83
N ARG A 177 -9.78 1.71 14.96
CA ARG A 177 -10.25 2.15 16.28
C ARG A 177 -10.21 3.67 16.45
N LYS A 178 -9.13 4.33 16.01
CA LYS A 178 -9.02 5.79 16.04
C LYS A 178 -10.10 6.46 15.20
N ALA A 179 -10.34 5.95 13.99
CA ALA A 179 -11.37 6.48 13.12
C ALA A 179 -12.78 6.24 13.69
N GLN A 180 -13.06 5.07 14.28
CA GLN A 180 -14.31 4.80 14.99
C GLN A 180 -14.54 5.78 16.16
N GLN A 181 -13.51 6.08 16.95
CA GLN A 181 -13.57 7.04 18.05
C GLN A 181 -13.78 8.49 17.57
N ALA A 182 -13.37 8.79 16.35
CA ALA A 182 -13.53 10.10 15.74
C ALA A 182 -14.91 10.29 15.07
N LEU A 183 -15.69 9.21 14.88
CA LEU A 183 -17.02 9.30 14.27
C LEU A 183 -17.98 10.07 15.17
N THR A 184 -18.67 11.04 14.58
CA THR A 184 -19.77 11.77 15.19
C THR A 184 -21.11 11.05 14.98
N LEU A 185 -22.15 11.51 15.67
CA LEU A 185 -23.51 11.02 15.43
C LEU A 185 -23.98 11.32 14.00
N THR A 186 -23.53 12.43 13.42
CA THR A 186 -23.89 12.83 12.06
C THR A 186 -23.21 11.93 11.03
N ASP A 187 -21.95 11.56 11.26
CA ASP A 187 -21.23 10.58 10.43
C ASP A 187 -21.95 9.23 10.42
N LEU A 188 -22.38 8.75 11.61
CA LEU A 188 -23.12 7.50 11.74
C LEU A 188 -24.47 7.54 11.02
N LYS A 189 -25.19 8.68 11.05
CA LYS A 189 -26.43 8.87 10.27
C LYS A 189 -26.16 8.72 8.77
N LEU A 190 -25.10 9.34 8.26
CA LEU A 190 -24.72 9.27 6.85
C LEU A 190 -24.33 7.83 6.46
N ILE A 191 -23.47 7.18 7.26
CA ILE A 191 -23.05 5.79 7.08
C ILE A 191 -24.27 4.87 7.01
N ARG A 192 -25.16 4.95 8.00
CA ARG A 192 -26.37 4.12 8.07
C ARG A 192 -27.29 4.32 6.88
N ARG A 193 -27.36 5.55 6.35
CA ARG A 193 -28.23 5.89 5.22
C ARG A 193 -27.70 5.35 3.90
N TRP A 194 -26.40 5.44 3.63
CA TRP A 194 -25.86 5.25 2.28
C TRP A 194 -24.93 4.04 2.11
N TRP A 195 -24.29 3.55 3.17
CA TRP A 195 -23.44 2.35 3.06
C TRP A 195 -24.30 1.10 2.75
N PRO A 196 -23.86 0.18 1.86
CA PRO A 196 -22.55 0.09 1.19
C PRO A 196 -22.47 0.72 -0.19
N HIS A 197 -23.47 1.50 -0.61
CA HIS A 197 -23.58 1.98 -1.98
C HIS A 197 -22.96 3.37 -2.15
N PRO A 198 -22.37 3.67 -3.33
CA PRO A 198 -22.04 5.05 -3.70
C PRO A 198 -23.29 5.94 -3.68
N PHE A 199 -23.08 7.22 -3.40
CA PHE A 199 -24.16 8.21 -3.39
C PHE A 199 -23.69 9.53 -3.98
N THR A 200 -24.63 10.40 -4.33
CA THR A 200 -24.30 11.74 -4.86
C THR A 200 -24.75 12.80 -3.88
N MET A 201 -23.97 13.88 -3.77
CA MET A 201 -24.31 15.00 -2.88
C MET A 201 -25.40 15.93 -3.45
N TRP A 202 -25.95 15.61 -4.62
CA TRP A 202 -26.83 16.50 -5.38
C TRP A 202 -28.07 15.79 -5.95
N ALA A 203 -28.19 14.47 -5.77
CA ALA A 203 -29.40 13.75 -6.15
C ALA A 203 -30.46 13.94 -5.07
N LYS A 204 -31.71 14.09 -5.54
CA LYS A 204 -32.90 13.90 -4.72
C LYS A 204 -32.75 12.59 -3.94
N ASP A 205 -33.13 12.62 -2.65
CA ASP A 205 -33.30 11.41 -1.83
C ASP A 205 -34.04 10.35 -2.66
N PRO A 206 -33.72 9.04 -2.58
CA PRO A 206 -34.65 8.00 -2.98
C PRO A 206 -36.11 8.32 -2.59
N ASP A 207 -36.35 8.92 -1.43
CA ASP A 207 -37.70 9.28 -0.96
C ASP A 207 -38.26 10.61 -1.51
N GLY A 208 -37.55 11.29 -2.42
CA GLY A 208 -38.05 12.46 -3.17
C GLY A 208 -38.08 13.81 -2.45
N GLU A 209 -37.73 13.88 -1.16
CA GLU A 209 -38.01 15.05 -0.31
C GLU A 209 -36.90 16.11 -0.22
N LEU A 210 -35.65 15.83 -0.61
CA LEU A 210 -34.53 16.77 -0.38
C LEU A 210 -34.05 17.46 -1.67
N THR A 211 -34.42 18.73 -1.83
CA THR A 211 -33.82 19.68 -2.79
C THR A 211 -32.52 20.30 -2.28
N HIS A 212 -32.15 20.05 -1.02
CA HIS A 212 -30.90 20.49 -0.40
C HIS A 212 -30.43 19.39 0.56
N ILE A 213 -29.19 18.93 0.44
CA ILE A 213 -28.59 18.10 1.50
C ILE A 213 -28.52 18.98 2.76
N PRO A 214 -29.05 18.54 3.93
CA PRO A 214 -28.89 19.25 5.19
C PRO A 214 -27.40 19.55 5.41
N ASN A 215 -27.04 20.77 5.81
CA ASN A 215 -25.63 21.16 5.97
C ASN A 215 -24.83 20.17 6.83
N GLU A 216 -25.49 19.57 7.83
CA GLU A 216 -24.95 18.49 8.68
C GLU A 216 -24.42 17.28 7.88
N LEU A 217 -25.11 16.89 6.80
CA LEU A 217 -24.68 15.78 5.94
C LEU A 217 -23.54 16.17 5.00
N ASN A 218 -23.42 17.46 4.63
CA ASN A 218 -22.24 17.96 3.91
C ASN A 218 -21.01 17.94 4.81
N GLU A 219 -21.13 18.39 6.06
CA GLU A 219 -20.06 18.34 7.06
C GLU A 219 -19.61 16.90 7.32
N ALA A 220 -20.54 15.97 7.56
CA ALA A 220 -20.23 14.55 7.73
C ALA A 220 -19.54 13.95 6.50
N SER A 221 -19.91 14.35 5.28
CA SER A 221 -19.21 13.87 4.08
C SER A 221 -17.75 14.32 4.03
N ALA A 222 -17.45 15.54 4.51
CA ALA A 222 -16.10 16.07 4.56
C ALA A 222 -15.28 15.39 5.67
N ASP A 223 -15.89 15.16 6.83
CA ASP A 223 -15.26 14.44 7.95
C ASP A 223 -14.95 12.99 7.58
N LEU A 224 -15.88 12.28 6.94
CA LEU A 224 -15.65 10.93 6.45
C LEU A 224 -14.58 10.86 5.34
N GLN A 225 -14.45 11.90 4.52
CA GLN A 225 -13.34 12.00 3.56
C GLN A 225 -12.01 12.25 4.26
N ARG A 226 -11.98 13.13 5.27
CA ARG A 226 -10.80 13.40 6.10
C ARG A 226 -10.32 12.15 6.85
N LEU A 227 -11.25 11.29 7.27
CA LEU A 227 -10.96 9.99 7.88
C LEU A 227 -10.59 8.91 6.85
N GLY A 228 -10.60 9.21 5.55
CA GLY A 228 -10.31 8.26 4.48
C GLY A 228 -11.38 7.17 4.29
N ILE A 229 -12.57 7.34 4.88
CA ILE A 229 -13.70 6.40 4.78
C ILE A 229 -14.43 6.57 3.44
N LEU A 230 -14.54 7.82 2.99
CA LEU A 230 -15.11 8.20 1.71
C LEU A 230 -14.06 8.84 0.81
N ARG A 231 -14.28 8.75 -0.50
CA ARG A 231 -13.56 9.54 -1.52
C ARG A 231 -14.50 9.98 -2.62
N VAL A 232 -14.09 11.02 -3.35
CA VAL A 232 -14.74 11.40 -4.60
C VAL A 232 -14.41 10.34 -5.66
N GLY A 233 -15.45 9.87 -6.37
CA GLY A 233 -15.32 8.93 -7.48
C GLY A 233 -16.01 9.44 -8.75
N SER A 234 -15.57 8.93 -9.89
CA SER A 234 -16.22 9.15 -11.17
C SER A 234 -17.19 8.00 -11.46
N MET A 235 -18.47 8.32 -11.65
CA MET A 235 -19.44 7.39 -12.22
C MET A 235 -19.75 7.87 -13.64
N PRO A 236 -19.82 6.98 -14.64
CA PRO A 236 -20.29 7.33 -15.97
C PRO A 236 -21.80 7.54 -15.90
N THR A 237 -22.25 8.73 -15.49
CA THR A 237 -23.66 9.11 -15.56
C THR A 237 -23.87 10.04 -16.75
N ASN A 238 -24.96 9.80 -17.48
CA ASN A 238 -25.36 10.57 -18.67
C ASN A 238 -25.89 11.98 -18.32
N ARG A 239 -25.74 12.42 -17.06
CA ARG A 239 -26.17 13.72 -16.53
C ARG A 239 -24.95 14.45 -16.00
N ALA A 240 -24.78 15.70 -16.45
CA ALA A 240 -23.66 16.57 -16.14
C ALA A 240 -23.37 16.66 -14.62
N CYS A 241 -22.10 16.47 -14.25
CA CYS A 241 -21.48 16.95 -13.00
C CYS A 241 -22.17 16.60 -11.66
N ALA A 242 -22.48 15.34 -11.38
CA ALA A 242 -22.74 14.92 -10.00
C ALA A 242 -21.42 14.47 -9.33
N VAL A 243 -21.01 15.14 -8.25
CA VAL A 243 -19.93 14.65 -7.38
C VAL A 243 -20.41 13.38 -6.70
N ASN A 244 -19.81 12.24 -7.04
CA ASN A 244 -20.14 10.95 -6.44
C ASN A 244 -19.19 10.66 -5.29
N MET A 245 -19.75 10.23 -4.16
CA MET A 245 -19.02 9.73 -3.02
C MET A 245 -19.00 8.20 -3.07
N VAL A 246 -17.80 7.64 -2.94
CA VAL A 246 -17.56 6.20 -2.98
C VAL A 246 -16.87 5.76 -1.69
N TRP A 247 -17.33 4.65 -1.12
CA TRP A 247 -16.71 4.02 0.06
C TRP A 247 -15.35 3.45 -0.31
N THR A 248 -14.31 3.83 0.44
CA THR A 248 -12.97 3.26 0.27
C THR A 248 -12.92 1.83 0.80
N GLU A 249 -11.85 1.08 0.51
CA GLU A 249 -11.66 -0.24 1.13
C GLU A 249 -11.55 -0.12 2.65
N PHE A 250 -10.79 0.86 3.13
CA PHE A 250 -10.69 1.21 4.56
C PHE A 250 -12.07 1.51 5.16
N GLY A 251 -12.86 2.36 4.49
CA GLY A 251 -14.20 2.71 4.94
C GLY A 251 -15.13 1.50 5.03
N ASN A 252 -15.08 0.59 4.05
CA ASN A 252 -15.85 -0.64 4.09
C ASN A 252 -15.47 -1.56 5.26
N VAL A 253 -14.17 -1.73 5.53
CA VAL A 253 -13.69 -2.53 6.67
C VAL A 253 -14.08 -1.87 8.00
N LEU A 254 -13.97 -0.55 8.08
CA LEU A 254 -14.35 0.21 9.27
C LEU A 254 -15.84 0.09 9.57
N VAL A 255 -16.72 0.30 8.58
CA VAL A 255 -18.16 0.22 8.80
C VAL A 255 -18.59 -1.20 9.18
N ARG A 256 -17.99 -2.23 8.58
CA ARG A 256 -18.24 -3.64 8.96
C ARG A 256 -17.83 -3.99 10.39
N SER A 257 -16.87 -3.26 10.96
CA SER A 257 -16.42 -3.47 12.35
C SER A 257 -17.19 -2.65 13.38
N LEU A 258 -18.15 -1.81 12.95
CA LEU A 258 -19.06 -1.11 13.87
C LEU A 258 -20.07 -2.08 14.50
N PRO A 259 -20.50 -1.84 15.75
CA PRO A 259 -21.60 -2.59 16.37
C PRO A 259 -22.87 -2.56 15.51
N ALA A 260 -23.51 -3.72 15.35
CA ALA A 260 -24.73 -3.85 14.56
C ALA A 260 -25.87 -2.93 15.06
N SER A 261 -25.88 -2.57 16.34
CA SER A 261 -26.84 -1.62 16.93
C SER A 261 -26.72 -0.20 16.37
N LEU A 262 -25.51 0.24 16.01
CA LEU A 262 -25.28 1.55 15.38
C LEU A 262 -25.74 1.56 13.92
N LEU A 263 -25.79 0.40 13.27
CA LEU A 263 -26.27 0.20 11.91
C LEU A 263 -27.75 -0.23 11.85
N ALA A 264 -28.38 -0.49 13.01
CA ALA A 264 -29.74 -0.99 13.09
C ALA A 264 -30.76 0.11 12.74
N GLY A 265 -31.71 -0.24 11.87
CA GLY A 265 -32.74 0.63 11.31
C GLY A 265 -32.44 1.02 9.85
N ARG A 266 -32.14 -0.01 9.05
CA ARG A 266 -32.15 -0.01 7.59
C ARG A 266 -33.42 0.70 7.09
N ILE A 267 -33.28 1.54 6.06
CA ILE A 267 -34.44 1.91 5.23
C ILE A 267 -35.07 0.61 4.74
N ASP A 268 -36.39 0.53 4.88
CA ASP A 268 -37.17 -0.63 4.46
C ASP A 268 -36.86 -0.94 2.97
N PRO A 269 -36.55 -2.19 2.59
CA PRO A 269 -36.47 -2.57 1.18
C PRO A 269 -37.69 -2.11 0.35
N ALA A 270 -38.86 -1.98 0.98
CA ALA A 270 -40.07 -1.42 0.37
C ALA A 270 -40.00 0.10 0.14
N GLU A 271 -39.36 0.88 1.02
CA GLU A 271 -39.07 2.30 0.78
C GLU A 271 -38.08 2.47 -0.38
N LYS A 272 -37.01 1.66 -0.42
CA LYS A 272 -36.03 1.67 -1.52
C LYS A 272 -36.64 1.27 -2.88
N ALA A 273 -37.62 0.37 -2.90
CA ALA A 273 -38.35 0.00 -4.10
C ALA A 273 -39.31 1.11 -4.58
N ARG A 274 -39.99 1.79 -3.64
CA ARG A 274 -40.86 2.94 -3.94
C ARG A 274 -40.06 4.13 -4.47
N ALA A 275 -38.90 4.37 -3.90
CA ALA A 275 -37.95 5.38 -4.34
C ALA A 275 -37.45 5.19 -5.79
N ASN A 276 -37.06 3.95 -6.12
CA ASN A 276 -36.60 3.61 -7.46
C ASN A 276 -37.75 3.64 -8.50
N ALA A 277 -38.97 3.31 -8.09
CA ALA A 277 -40.17 3.43 -8.94
C ALA A 277 -40.54 4.90 -9.20
N ALA A 278 -40.50 5.75 -8.17
CA ALA A 278 -40.76 7.19 -8.30
C ALA A 278 -39.72 7.90 -9.17
N ALA A 279 -38.47 7.44 -9.16
CA ALA A 279 -37.41 7.94 -10.04
C ALA A 279 -37.58 7.50 -11.52
N ALA A 280 -38.27 6.39 -11.77
CA ALA A 280 -38.54 5.87 -13.12
C ALA A 280 -39.79 6.52 -13.77
N GLU A 281 -40.78 6.94 -12.98
CA GLU A 281 -41.98 7.64 -13.46
C GLU A 281 -41.75 9.16 -13.69
N ALA A 282 -40.62 9.70 -13.24
CA ALA A 282 -40.21 11.10 -13.45
C ALA A 282 -39.21 11.30 -14.61
N GLN A 283 -39.02 10.28 -15.47
CA GLN A 283 -38.34 10.35 -16.77
C GLN A 283 -39.35 10.48 -17.91
#